data_AF-A0A292S8A6-F1
#
_entry.id   AF-A0A292S8A6-F1
#
_cell.length_a   1.000
_cell.length_b   1.000
_cell.length_c   1.000
_cell.angle_alpha   90.00
_cell.angle_beta   90.00
_cell.angle_gamma   90.00
#
_symmetry.space_group_name_H-M   'P 1'
#
loop_
_entity.id
_entity.type
_entity.pdbx_description
1 polymer ?
#
loop_
_entity_poly.entity_id
_entity_poly.type
_entity_poly.pdbx_seq_one_letter_code
_entity_poly.pdbx_strand_id
1 'polypeptide(L)'
;ALMKHDPKFEPPEFWVLKNTGSFSFEFMGGGIAVICGYDCENLESVLGNRSCVGMVGGTVYVRGKVEGLAKCVEQKKLDKFDKDFLKSGMSEFLDSIGKSELADELLDFSSWTKIIPLPKEQKEKKITVKEFKEQEWFKDGLFGDLVEDNGEVFELAQTGEARLRKPVWDKDLCVGCNLCLNNCPQNAISDTIKIYSCDDSMCIGCGICAAVCPRKAWKMS
;
A
#
# COMPACT_ATOMS: atom_id res chain seq x y z
N ALA A 1 6.18 -19.32 -14.57
CA ALA A 1 6.37 -20.36 -13.52
C ALA A 1 6.57 -19.66 -12.19
N LEU A 2 5.89 -20.10 -11.13
CA LEU A 2 6.01 -19.51 -9.80
C LEU A 2 7.18 -20.19 -9.07
N MET A 3 8.36 -19.56 -9.05
CA MET A 3 9.56 -20.14 -8.44
C MET A 3 9.57 -19.91 -6.92
N LYS A 4 9.38 -21.00 -6.17
CA LYS A 4 9.38 -21.02 -4.70
C LYS A 4 10.29 -22.16 -4.24
N HIS A 5 11.17 -21.87 -3.29
CA HIS A 5 12.06 -22.86 -2.70
C HIS A 5 11.59 -23.20 -1.28
N ASP A 6 11.29 -24.48 -1.06
CA ASP A 6 11.16 -25.03 0.28
C ASP A 6 12.55 -25.55 0.72
N PRO A 7 13.11 -25.07 1.85
CA PRO A 7 14.43 -25.48 2.33
C PRO A 7 14.63 -26.99 2.54
N LYS A 8 13.55 -27.79 2.59
CA LYS A 8 13.62 -29.25 2.68
C LYS A 8 14.05 -29.92 1.38
N PHE A 9 14.00 -29.22 0.26
CA PHE A 9 14.29 -29.75 -1.07
C PHE A 9 15.37 -28.94 -1.76
N GLU A 10 15.93 -29.51 -2.83
CA GLU A 10 16.86 -28.76 -3.69
C GLU A 10 16.13 -27.58 -4.35
N PRO A 11 16.81 -26.43 -4.52
CA PRO A 11 16.21 -25.27 -5.17
C PRO A 11 15.76 -25.62 -6.58
N PRO A 12 14.53 -25.28 -6.99
CA PRO A 12 14.08 -25.54 -8.35
C PRO A 12 14.90 -24.71 -9.34
N GLU A 13 15.30 -25.35 -10.43
CA GLU A 13 16.02 -24.72 -11.53
C GLU A 13 15.10 -24.50 -12.74
N PHE A 14 15.30 -23.38 -13.44
CA PHE A 14 14.53 -23.02 -14.62
C PHE A 14 15.45 -22.46 -15.70
N TRP A 15 15.64 -23.21 -16.78
CA TRP A 15 16.56 -22.87 -17.86
C TRP A 15 15.80 -22.53 -19.15
N VAL A 16 16.17 -21.42 -19.79
CA VAL A 16 15.57 -20.96 -21.05
C VAL A 16 16.68 -20.53 -22.00
N LEU A 17 16.63 -21.02 -23.23
CA LEU A 17 17.64 -20.70 -24.26
C LEU A 17 17.51 -19.26 -24.78
N LYS A 18 16.29 -18.79 -25.03
CA LYS A 18 16.02 -17.46 -25.60
C LYS A 18 15.73 -16.43 -24.50
N ASN A 19 14.66 -15.67 -24.64
CA ASN A 19 14.21 -14.60 -23.75
C ASN A 19 12.97 -15.02 -22.93
N THR A 20 12.55 -14.15 -22.01
CA THR A 20 11.27 -14.29 -21.30
C THR A 20 10.28 -13.20 -21.69
N GLY A 21 8.98 -13.50 -21.52
CA GLY A 21 7.91 -12.52 -21.63
C GLY A 21 7.77 -11.62 -20.39
N SER A 22 6.73 -10.79 -20.37
CA SER A 22 6.42 -9.91 -19.23
C SER A 22 6.10 -10.69 -17.95
N PHE A 23 6.33 -10.04 -16.81
CA PHE A 23 6.06 -10.57 -15.47
C PHE A 23 6.85 -11.85 -15.12
N SER A 24 7.97 -12.08 -15.82
CA SER A 24 8.82 -13.22 -15.50
C SER A 24 9.42 -13.07 -14.10
N PHE A 25 9.42 -14.15 -13.33
CA PHE A 25 9.95 -14.19 -11.95
C PHE A 25 9.24 -13.26 -10.96
N GLU A 26 7.98 -12.89 -11.23
CA GLU A 26 7.16 -12.17 -10.27
C GLU A 26 6.99 -12.99 -8.99
N PHE A 27 7.12 -12.32 -7.84
CA PHE A 27 7.06 -12.93 -6.51
C PHE A 27 7.99 -14.12 -6.32
N MET A 28 9.11 -14.21 -7.05
CA MET A 28 10.06 -15.30 -6.88
C MET A 28 10.59 -15.35 -5.44
N GLY A 29 10.43 -16.52 -4.80
CA GLY A 29 10.73 -16.74 -3.38
C GLY A 29 11.98 -17.57 -3.14
N GLY A 30 12.59 -18.11 -4.19
CA GLY A 30 13.76 -18.97 -4.15
C GLY A 30 13.86 -19.83 -5.41
N GLY A 31 15.01 -20.49 -5.59
CA GLY A 31 15.36 -21.21 -6.82
C GLY A 31 16.35 -20.46 -7.69
N ILE A 32 16.70 -21.06 -8.84
CA ILE A 32 17.70 -20.55 -9.78
C ILE A 32 17.09 -20.52 -11.17
N ALA A 33 17.05 -19.34 -11.80
CA ALA A 33 16.64 -19.22 -13.19
C ALA A 33 17.83 -18.84 -14.07
N VAL A 34 17.93 -19.41 -15.26
CA VAL A 34 18.99 -19.14 -16.24
C VAL A 34 18.37 -18.80 -17.58
N ILE A 35 18.57 -17.57 -18.04
CA ILE A 35 18.05 -17.05 -19.32
C ILE A 35 19.23 -16.75 -20.24
N CYS A 36 19.43 -17.59 -21.26
CA CYS A 36 20.64 -17.56 -22.09
C CYS A 36 20.61 -16.48 -23.16
N GLY A 37 19.46 -15.88 -23.47
CA GLY A 37 19.37 -14.74 -24.40
C GLY A 37 19.90 -15.04 -25.80
N TYR A 38 19.91 -16.31 -26.22
CA TYR A 38 20.40 -16.71 -27.54
C TYR A 38 19.47 -16.16 -28.62
N ASP A 39 20.06 -15.58 -29.69
CA ASP A 39 19.31 -15.00 -30.81
C ASP A 39 18.32 -13.92 -30.35
N CYS A 40 18.77 -13.05 -29.44
CA CYS A 40 17.98 -11.98 -28.82
C CYS A 40 18.69 -10.62 -28.85
N GLU A 41 19.76 -10.40 -29.63
CA GLU A 41 20.50 -9.12 -29.61
C GLU A 41 19.67 -7.94 -30.12
N ASN A 42 18.66 -8.22 -30.95
CA ASN A 42 17.75 -7.20 -31.50
C ASN A 42 16.63 -6.80 -30.52
N LEU A 43 16.51 -7.47 -29.37
CA LEU A 43 15.50 -7.13 -28.36
C LEU A 43 15.99 -6.00 -27.46
N GLU A 44 15.07 -5.11 -27.08
CA GLU A 44 15.37 -4.05 -26.10
C GLU A 44 15.82 -4.65 -24.76
N SER A 45 15.23 -5.78 -24.38
CA SER A 45 15.63 -6.58 -23.23
C SER A 45 15.36 -8.07 -23.40
N VAL A 46 16.26 -8.89 -22.86
CA VAL A 46 16.12 -10.35 -22.74
C VAL A 46 15.04 -10.74 -21.71
N LEU A 47 14.75 -9.89 -20.74
CA LEU A 47 13.64 -10.06 -19.82
C LEU A 47 12.49 -9.15 -20.22
N GLY A 48 11.26 -9.67 -20.24
CA GLY A 48 10.10 -8.85 -20.55
C GLY A 48 9.78 -7.82 -19.45
N ASN A 49 8.84 -6.93 -19.78
CA ASN A 49 8.40 -5.86 -18.87
C ASN A 49 7.98 -6.37 -17.47
N ARG A 50 8.29 -5.60 -16.41
CA ARG A 50 7.97 -5.90 -15.01
C ARG A 50 8.50 -7.25 -14.51
N SER A 51 9.66 -7.67 -15.01
CA SER A 51 10.33 -8.86 -14.48
C SER A 51 10.85 -8.65 -13.06
N CYS A 52 10.83 -9.72 -12.28
CA CYS A 52 11.28 -9.79 -10.88
C CYS A 52 10.53 -8.87 -9.89
N VAL A 53 9.34 -8.37 -10.24
CA VAL A 53 8.51 -7.57 -9.32
C VAL A 53 8.12 -8.42 -8.11
N GLY A 54 8.40 -7.92 -6.91
CA GLY A 54 8.11 -8.64 -5.68
C GLY A 54 9.01 -9.85 -5.40
N MET A 55 10.14 -10.00 -6.13
CA MET A 55 11.14 -11.03 -5.84
C MET A 55 11.71 -10.82 -4.43
N VAL A 56 11.71 -11.88 -3.62
CA VAL A 56 12.18 -11.87 -2.23
C VAL A 56 13.28 -12.89 -1.96
N GLY A 57 13.55 -13.82 -2.88
CA GLY A 57 14.59 -14.84 -2.76
C GLY A 57 14.95 -15.47 -4.10
N GLY A 58 16.11 -16.12 -4.15
CA GLY A 58 16.64 -16.81 -5.34
C GLY A 58 17.54 -15.94 -6.22
N THR A 59 17.98 -16.52 -7.35
CA THR A 59 18.92 -15.88 -8.30
C THR A 59 18.42 -16.07 -9.72
N VAL A 60 18.47 -15.02 -10.53
CA VAL A 60 18.21 -15.07 -11.97
C VAL A 60 19.49 -14.72 -12.73
N TYR A 61 20.08 -15.68 -13.42
CA TYR A 61 21.19 -15.48 -14.33
C TYR A 61 20.65 -15.10 -15.71
N VAL A 62 21.22 -14.07 -16.32
CA VAL A 62 20.80 -13.58 -17.63
C VAL A 62 22.00 -13.14 -18.46
N ARG A 63 22.03 -13.58 -19.72
CA ARG A 63 22.98 -13.15 -20.74
C ARG A 63 22.33 -12.13 -21.66
N GLY A 64 23.00 -10.99 -21.85
CA GLY A 64 22.55 -9.92 -22.74
C GLY A 64 21.91 -8.73 -22.02
N LYS A 65 21.23 -7.87 -22.79
CA LYS A 65 20.71 -6.58 -22.32
C LYS A 65 19.47 -6.77 -21.44
N VAL A 66 19.45 -6.08 -20.29
CA VAL A 66 18.35 -6.13 -19.33
C VAL A 66 17.84 -4.72 -19.07
N GLU A 67 16.54 -4.49 -19.27
CA GLU A 67 15.86 -3.21 -19.00
C GLU A 67 14.57 -3.44 -18.20
N GLY A 68 14.07 -2.39 -17.54
CA GLY A 68 12.78 -2.45 -16.84
C GLY A 68 12.77 -3.34 -15.59
N LEU A 69 13.92 -3.54 -14.94
CA LEU A 69 13.99 -4.29 -13.68
C LEU A 69 13.20 -3.61 -12.56
N ALA A 70 12.58 -4.43 -11.72
CA ALA A 70 11.87 -3.96 -10.55
C ALA A 70 12.81 -3.27 -9.54
N LYS A 71 12.31 -2.23 -8.85
CA LYS A 71 13.06 -1.53 -7.80
C LYS A 71 13.52 -2.41 -6.63
N CYS A 72 12.93 -3.59 -6.47
CA CYS A 72 13.23 -4.51 -5.37
C CYS A 72 14.38 -5.49 -5.67
N VAL A 73 15.00 -5.40 -6.84
CA VAL A 73 16.14 -6.25 -7.24
C VAL A 73 17.33 -5.40 -7.67
N GLU A 74 18.51 -6.01 -7.65
CA GLU A 74 19.74 -5.43 -8.18
C GLU A 74 20.42 -6.40 -9.14
N GLN A 75 21.13 -5.85 -10.12
CA GLN A 75 21.91 -6.62 -11.10
C GLN A 75 23.40 -6.53 -10.74
N LYS A 76 24.05 -7.69 -10.62
CA LYS A 76 25.47 -7.84 -10.25
C LYS A 76 26.23 -8.64 -11.30
N LYS A 77 27.55 -8.46 -11.31
CA LYS A 77 28.46 -9.31 -12.08
C LYS A 77 28.56 -10.69 -11.44
N LEU A 78 28.87 -11.68 -12.27
CA LEU A 78 29.10 -13.04 -11.82
C LEU A 78 30.39 -13.16 -10.99
N ASP A 79 30.31 -13.89 -9.88
CA ASP A 79 31.47 -14.35 -9.13
C ASP A 79 31.99 -15.70 -9.67
N LYS A 80 32.99 -16.28 -8.99
CA LYS A 80 33.58 -17.55 -9.41
C LYS A 80 32.60 -18.72 -9.30
N PHE A 81 31.82 -18.78 -8.22
CA PHE A 81 30.86 -19.86 -7.97
C PHE A 81 29.73 -19.84 -8.99
N ASP A 82 29.26 -18.64 -9.35
CA ASP A 82 28.25 -18.46 -10.41
C ASP A 82 28.71 -19.05 -11.75
N LYS A 83 29.97 -18.77 -12.14
CA LYS A 83 30.54 -19.27 -13.40
C LYS A 83 30.71 -20.77 -13.39
N ASP A 84 31.16 -21.33 -12.28
CA ASP A 84 31.32 -22.77 -12.11
C ASP A 84 29.95 -23.48 -12.22
N PHE A 85 28.91 -22.93 -11.58
CA PHE A 85 27.53 -23.43 -11.69
C PHE A 85 26.98 -23.37 -13.12
N LEU A 86 27.10 -22.20 -13.78
CA LEU A 86 26.63 -22.05 -15.15
C LEU A 86 27.37 -22.99 -16.09
N LYS A 87 28.68 -23.20 -15.89
CA LYS A 87 29.46 -24.11 -16.73
C LYS A 87 28.99 -25.56 -16.63
N SER A 88 28.72 -26.06 -15.41
CA SER A 88 28.21 -27.43 -15.23
C SER A 88 26.79 -27.58 -15.77
N GLY A 89 25.89 -26.65 -15.42
CA GLY A 89 24.49 -26.73 -15.82
C GLY A 89 24.25 -26.50 -17.31
N MET A 90 25.08 -25.66 -17.97
CA MET A 90 24.94 -25.39 -19.40
C MET A 90 25.17 -26.64 -20.25
N SER A 91 26.14 -27.49 -19.88
CA SER A 91 26.39 -28.74 -20.62
C SER A 91 25.15 -29.64 -20.60
N GLU A 92 24.60 -29.86 -19.40
CA GLU A 92 23.41 -30.70 -19.22
C GLU A 92 22.18 -30.10 -19.92
N PHE A 93 21.99 -28.78 -19.81
CA PHE A 93 20.90 -28.08 -20.46
C PHE A 93 20.98 -28.18 -21.99
N LEU A 94 22.15 -27.90 -22.58
CA LEU A 94 22.32 -27.94 -24.03
C LEU A 94 22.16 -29.35 -24.60
N ASP A 95 22.64 -30.36 -23.89
CA ASP A 95 22.43 -31.76 -24.26
C ASP A 95 20.93 -32.12 -24.22
N SER A 96 20.19 -31.64 -23.21
CA SER A 96 18.75 -31.90 -23.08
C SER A 96 17.90 -31.30 -24.22
N ILE A 97 18.35 -30.18 -24.79
CA ILE A 97 17.67 -29.51 -25.92
C ILE A 97 18.28 -29.87 -27.28
N GLY A 98 19.31 -30.71 -27.31
CA GLY A 98 20.02 -31.13 -28.52
C GLY A 98 20.77 -30.01 -29.24
N LYS A 99 21.34 -29.06 -28.50
CA LYS A 99 22.07 -27.88 -29.04
C LYS A 99 23.46 -27.68 -28.43
N SER A 100 24.22 -28.77 -28.30
CA SER A 100 25.55 -28.75 -27.67
C SER A 100 26.55 -27.84 -28.41
N GLU A 101 26.31 -27.51 -29.69
CA GLU A 101 27.12 -26.60 -30.48
C GLU A 101 27.15 -25.15 -29.95
N LEU A 102 26.15 -24.76 -29.15
CA LEU A 102 26.06 -23.40 -28.60
C LEU A 102 26.91 -23.19 -27.35
N ALA A 103 27.58 -24.24 -26.85
CA ALA A 103 28.34 -24.18 -25.61
C ALA A 103 29.45 -23.11 -25.66
N ASP A 104 30.20 -23.03 -26.76
CA ASP A 104 31.32 -22.09 -26.90
C ASP A 104 30.87 -20.62 -26.80
N GLU A 105 29.67 -20.31 -27.33
CA GLU A 105 29.10 -18.96 -27.29
C GLU A 105 28.50 -18.64 -25.92
N LEU A 106 27.73 -19.58 -25.34
CA LEU A 106 27.03 -19.36 -24.08
C LEU A 106 27.94 -19.37 -22.86
N LEU A 107 29.09 -20.05 -22.95
CA LEU A 107 30.13 -20.05 -21.92
C LEU A 107 31.01 -18.79 -21.93
N ASP A 108 30.78 -17.85 -22.85
CA ASP A 108 31.34 -16.50 -22.72
C ASP A 108 30.61 -15.71 -21.63
N PHE A 109 31.19 -15.73 -20.42
CA PHE A 109 30.67 -15.04 -19.24
C PHE A 109 30.82 -13.50 -19.27
N SER A 110 31.38 -12.92 -20.34
CA SER A 110 31.53 -11.45 -20.47
C SER A 110 30.20 -10.70 -20.42
N SER A 111 29.17 -11.32 -21.01
CA SER A 111 27.83 -10.73 -21.21
C SER A 111 26.81 -11.22 -20.20
N TRP A 112 27.24 -12.02 -19.22
CA TRP A 112 26.37 -12.56 -18.19
C TRP A 112 26.34 -11.70 -16.94
N THR A 113 25.16 -11.65 -16.34
CA THR A 113 24.91 -10.98 -15.07
C THR A 113 23.97 -11.83 -14.22
N LYS A 114 23.93 -11.54 -12.92
CA LYS A 114 22.94 -12.12 -12.01
C LYS A 114 22.05 -11.04 -11.42
N ILE A 115 20.79 -11.35 -11.26
CA ILE A 115 19.78 -10.52 -10.62
C ILE A 115 19.41 -11.19 -9.30
N ILE A 116 19.47 -10.42 -8.22
CA ILE A 116 19.16 -10.87 -6.86
C ILE A 116 18.25 -9.84 -6.17
N PRO A 117 17.42 -10.26 -5.20
CA PRO A 117 16.61 -9.32 -4.42
C PRO A 117 17.49 -8.41 -3.57
N LEU A 118 17.07 -7.15 -3.41
CA LEU A 118 17.75 -6.21 -2.53
C LEU A 118 17.74 -6.72 -1.08
N PRO A 119 18.87 -6.56 -0.35
CA PRO A 119 18.93 -6.81 1.09
C PRO A 119 17.84 -6.02 1.83
N LYS A 120 17.35 -6.56 2.97
CA LYS A 120 16.26 -5.92 3.73
C LYS A 120 16.62 -4.49 4.16
N GLU A 121 17.90 -4.23 4.38
CA GLU A 121 18.47 -2.96 4.82
C GLU A 121 18.41 -1.88 3.72
N GLN A 122 18.36 -2.28 2.46
CA GLN A 122 18.32 -1.39 1.29
C GLN A 122 16.91 -1.22 0.71
N LYS A 123 15.90 -1.89 1.28
CA LYS A 123 14.51 -1.70 0.88
C LYS A 123 14.04 -0.30 1.34
N GLU A 124 13.39 0.45 0.45
CA GLU A 124 12.84 1.77 0.75
C GLU A 124 12.10 1.77 2.08
N LYS A 125 12.41 2.74 2.95
CA LYS A 125 11.71 2.88 4.24
C LYS A 125 10.23 3.11 3.94
N LYS A 126 9.39 2.18 4.41
CA LYS A 126 7.95 2.39 4.41
C LYS A 126 7.63 3.49 5.42
N ILE A 127 7.11 4.61 4.94
CA ILE A 127 6.56 5.64 5.82
C ILE A 127 5.30 5.12 6.50
N THR A 128 5.08 5.54 7.73
CA THR A 128 3.86 5.27 8.47
C THR A 128 2.68 6.03 7.87
N VAL A 129 1.46 5.58 8.16
CA VAL A 129 0.23 6.32 7.75
C VAL A 129 0.23 7.74 8.31
N LYS A 130 0.82 7.95 9.50
CA LYS A 130 0.99 9.27 10.09
C LYS A 130 1.95 10.14 9.26
N GLU A 131 3.14 9.65 8.95
CA GLU A 131 4.12 10.37 8.13
C GLU A 131 3.56 10.67 6.72
N PHE A 132 2.85 9.73 6.11
CA PHE A 132 2.17 9.96 4.84
C PHE A 132 1.11 11.08 4.94
N LYS A 133 0.32 11.10 6.03
CA LYS A 133 -0.65 12.17 6.28
C LYS A 133 0.00 13.54 6.44
N GLU A 134 1.17 13.60 7.06
CA GLU A 134 1.87 14.86 7.32
C GLU A 134 2.64 15.38 6.10
N GLN A 135 3.15 14.49 5.24
CA GLN A 135 4.08 14.87 4.17
C GLN A 135 3.43 14.89 2.78
N GLU A 136 2.50 13.98 2.52
CA GLU A 136 2.00 13.68 1.17
C GLU A 136 0.48 13.91 1.03
N TRP A 137 -0.29 13.65 2.09
CA TRP A 137 -1.73 13.88 2.09
C TRP A 137 -2.00 15.39 2.07
N PHE A 138 -2.64 15.86 0.99
CA PHE A 138 -2.94 17.25 0.62
C PHE A 138 -2.57 18.30 1.70
N LYS A 139 -1.53 19.11 1.43
CA LYS A 139 -1.10 20.20 2.34
C LYS A 139 -2.25 21.09 2.80
N ASP A 140 -3.22 21.31 1.91
CA ASP A 140 -4.36 22.19 2.13
C ASP A 140 -5.68 21.41 2.32
N GLY A 141 -5.64 20.08 2.42
CA GLY A 141 -6.82 19.23 2.53
C GLY A 141 -7.48 18.90 1.18
N LEU A 142 -8.48 18.00 1.20
CA LEU A 142 -9.16 17.50 -0.01
C LEU A 142 -9.92 18.61 -0.78
N PHE A 143 -10.31 19.68 -0.08
CA PHE A 143 -11.05 20.82 -0.61
C PHE A 143 -10.33 22.15 -0.31
N GLY A 144 -9.00 22.12 -0.16
CA GLY A 144 -8.22 23.29 0.25
C GLY A 144 -8.29 24.49 -0.69
N ASP A 145 -8.72 24.26 -1.94
CA ASP A 145 -9.01 25.30 -2.92
C ASP A 145 -10.37 25.99 -2.71
N LEU A 146 -11.27 25.38 -1.93
CA LEU A 146 -12.63 25.84 -1.70
C LEU A 146 -12.89 26.24 -0.25
N VAL A 147 -12.26 25.56 0.72
CA VAL A 147 -12.51 25.73 2.15
C VAL A 147 -11.19 25.62 2.92
N GLU A 148 -10.95 26.57 3.81
CA GLU A 148 -9.89 26.48 4.80
C GLU A 148 -10.29 25.44 5.86
N ASP A 149 -9.56 24.32 5.91
CA ASP A 149 -9.72 23.27 6.92
C ASP A 149 -8.61 23.41 7.97
N ASN A 150 -8.98 23.53 9.25
CA ASN A 150 -8.02 23.63 10.35
C ASN A 150 -7.43 22.26 10.75
N GLY A 151 -7.88 21.17 10.11
CA GLY A 151 -7.42 19.81 10.34
C GLY A 151 -7.93 19.20 11.65
N GLU A 152 -8.84 19.88 12.36
CA GLU A 152 -9.38 19.39 13.62
C GLU A 152 -10.38 18.26 13.36
N VAL A 153 -10.16 17.13 14.03
CA VAL A 153 -11.05 15.97 13.96
C VAL A 153 -11.99 16.01 15.15
N PHE A 154 -13.25 16.37 14.90
CA PHE A 154 -14.31 16.33 15.89
C PHE A 154 -14.83 14.89 16.08
N GLU A 155 -15.12 14.49 17.32
CA GLU A 155 -15.80 13.21 17.58
C GLU A 155 -17.29 13.29 17.20
N LEU A 156 -18.00 12.16 17.25
CA LEU A 156 -19.40 12.07 16.82
C LEU A 156 -20.37 12.96 17.62
N ALA A 157 -20.10 13.18 18.92
CA ALA A 157 -20.95 13.95 19.82
C ALA A 157 -20.16 15.10 20.46
N GLN A 158 -20.15 16.26 19.80
CA GLN A 158 -19.47 17.46 20.27
C GLN A 158 -20.43 18.52 20.82
N THR A 159 -19.87 19.48 21.56
CA THR A 159 -20.54 20.68 22.07
C THR A 159 -20.06 21.93 21.33
N GLY A 160 -20.61 23.11 21.67
CA GLY A 160 -20.17 24.39 21.11
C GLY A 160 -20.40 24.53 19.61
N GLU A 161 -19.39 25.04 18.90
CA GLU A 161 -19.45 25.26 17.44
C GLU A 161 -19.37 23.96 16.64
N ALA A 162 -18.76 22.92 17.21
CA ALA A 162 -18.53 21.63 16.55
C ALA A 162 -19.77 20.71 16.51
N ARG A 163 -20.88 21.13 17.14
CA ARG A 163 -22.11 20.34 17.18
C ARG A 163 -22.88 20.44 15.85
N LEU A 164 -23.51 19.35 15.45
CA LEU A 164 -24.26 19.28 14.18
C LEU A 164 -25.53 20.14 14.14
N ARG A 165 -26.16 20.37 15.30
CA ARG A 165 -27.44 21.08 15.43
C ARG A 165 -27.64 21.58 16.85
N LYS A 166 -28.42 22.65 17.01
CA LYS A 166 -28.74 23.27 18.30
C LYS A 166 -30.25 23.31 18.57
N PRO A 167 -30.66 23.16 19.84
CA PRO A 167 -32.06 23.32 20.21
C PRO A 167 -32.40 24.82 20.39
N VAL A 168 -33.45 25.27 19.71
CA VAL A 168 -34.02 26.62 19.83
C VAL A 168 -35.34 26.54 20.58
N TRP A 169 -35.44 27.28 21.68
CA TRP A 169 -36.62 27.29 22.53
C TRP A 169 -37.63 28.36 22.09
N ASP A 170 -38.91 27.97 22.05
CA ASP A 170 -40.05 28.84 21.78
C ASP A 170 -40.87 29.01 23.06
N LYS A 171 -40.82 30.23 23.61
CA LYS A 171 -41.50 30.57 24.86
C LYS A 171 -43.03 30.50 24.75
N ASP A 172 -43.59 30.78 23.58
CA ASP A 172 -45.03 30.92 23.41
C ASP A 172 -45.74 29.55 23.37
N LEU A 173 -44.99 28.49 23.06
CA LEU A 173 -45.46 27.10 23.09
C LEU A 173 -45.21 26.41 24.44
N CYS A 174 -44.30 26.94 25.25
CA CYS A 174 -43.85 26.31 26.48
C CYS A 174 -44.89 26.42 27.60
N VAL A 175 -45.15 25.29 28.27
CA VAL A 175 -46.08 25.22 29.43
C VAL A 175 -45.37 25.03 30.77
N GLY A 176 -44.03 25.06 30.78
CA GLY A 176 -43.25 24.97 32.01
C GLY A 176 -43.24 23.59 32.69
N CYS A 177 -43.38 22.50 31.93
CA CYS A 177 -43.50 21.14 32.47
C CYS A 177 -42.19 20.46 32.91
N ASN A 178 -41.03 21.10 32.70
CA ASN A 178 -39.69 20.61 33.07
C ASN A 178 -39.23 19.27 32.46
N LEU A 179 -40.00 18.67 31.54
CA LEU A 179 -39.58 17.42 30.88
C LEU A 179 -38.25 17.55 30.14
N CYS A 180 -37.99 18.71 29.51
CA CYS A 180 -36.72 18.98 28.83
C CYS A 180 -35.52 18.99 29.80
N LEU A 181 -35.67 19.54 31.01
CA LEU A 181 -34.61 19.56 32.03
C LEU A 181 -34.31 18.13 32.47
N ASN A 182 -35.35 17.42 32.89
CA ASN A 182 -35.22 16.10 33.51
C ASN A 182 -34.70 15.02 32.55
N ASN A 183 -34.80 15.23 31.24
CA ASN A 183 -34.37 14.28 30.22
C ASN A 183 -33.11 14.75 29.46
N CYS A 184 -32.50 15.88 29.81
CA CYS A 184 -31.25 16.30 29.18
C CYS A 184 -30.09 15.46 29.74
N PRO A 185 -29.46 14.56 28.95
CA PRO A 185 -28.41 13.68 29.47
C PRO A 185 -27.15 14.46 29.91
N GLN A 186 -26.96 15.67 29.38
CA GLN A 186 -25.84 16.54 29.70
C GLN A 186 -26.19 17.60 30.74
N ASN A 187 -27.43 17.64 31.24
CA ASN A 187 -27.92 18.73 32.11
C ASN A 187 -27.67 20.13 31.53
N ALA A 188 -27.67 20.25 30.20
CA ALA A 188 -27.36 21.48 29.49
C ALA A 188 -28.53 22.48 29.42
N ILE A 189 -29.64 22.24 30.12
CA ILE A 189 -30.83 23.11 30.09
C ILE A 189 -31.07 23.66 31.48
N SER A 190 -31.22 24.97 31.58
CA SER A 190 -31.55 25.68 32.82
C SER A 190 -32.86 26.45 32.68
N ASP A 191 -33.51 26.71 33.82
CA ASP A 191 -34.68 27.57 33.90
C ASP A 191 -34.41 28.78 34.80
N THR A 192 -34.70 29.99 34.30
CA THR A 192 -34.69 31.22 35.09
C THR A 192 -36.08 31.84 35.02
N ILE A 193 -36.88 31.66 36.07
CA ILE A 193 -38.27 32.18 36.13
C ILE A 193 -39.09 31.73 34.90
N LYS A 194 -39.11 30.41 34.63
CA LYS A 194 -39.79 29.80 33.46
C LYS A 194 -39.27 30.24 32.08
N ILE A 195 -38.11 30.88 32.01
CA ILE A 195 -37.35 31.09 30.77
C ILE A 195 -36.35 29.94 30.67
N TYR A 196 -36.47 29.14 29.61
CA TYR A 196 -35.58 27.99 29.39
C TYR A 196 -34.46 28.38 28.44
N SER A 197 -33.23 28.06 28.80
CA SER A 197 -32.06 28.24 27.94
C SER A 197 -31.22 26.97 27.90
N CYS A 198 -30.43 26.83 26.84
CA CYS A 198 -29.53 25.71 26.66
C CYS A 198 -28.09 26.21 26.67
N ASP A 199 -27.23 25.62 27.49
CA ASP A 199 -25.80 25.91 27.53
C ASP A 199 -25.10 25.23 26.35
N ASP A 200 -24.53 26.05 25.46
CA ASP A 200 -23.87 25.58 24.25
C ASP A 200 -22.59 24.78 24.55
N SER A 201 -21.90 25.07 25.66
CA SER A 201 -20.67 24.36 26.05
C SER A 201 -20.92 22.93 26.52
N MET A 202 -22.15 22.63 26.98
CA MET A 202 -22.56 21.33 27.46
C MET A 202 -23.48 20.57 26.48
N CYS A 203 -24.22 21.30 25.66
CA CYS A 203 -25.22 20.70 24.78
C CYS A 203 -24.60 19.99 23.58
N ILE A 204 -24.75 18.67 23.54
CA ILE A 204 -24.29 17.82 22.43
C ILE A 204 -25.26 17.76 21.22
N GLY A 205 -26.31 18.58 21.19
CA GLY A 205 -27.25 18.62 20.05
C GLY A 205 -28.09 17.35 19.83
N CYS A 206 -28.20 16.46 20.81
CA CYS A 206 -28.88 15.17 20.67
C CYS A 206 -30.37 15.28 20.28
N GLY A 207 -31.05 16.36 20.67
CA GLY A 207 -32.45 16.64 20.31
C GLY A 207 -33.51 15.98 21.20
N ILE A 208 -33.11 15.36 22.33
CA ILE A 208 -34.04 14.75 23.27
C ILE A 208 -35.05 15.78 23.81
N CYS A 209 -34.63 17.01 24.09
CA CYS A 209 -35.51 18.09 24.53
C CYS A 209 -36.66 18.39 23.55
N ALA A 210 -36.40 18.31 22.25
CA ALA A 210 -37.41 18.46 21.20
C ALA A 210 -38.33 17.23 21.12
N ALA A 211 -37.78 16.03 21.27
CA ALA A 211 -38.55 14.78 21.22
C ALA A 211 -39.51 14.63 22.41
N VAL A 212 -39.07 14.96 23.63
CA VAL A 212 -39.89 14.78 24.85
C VAL A 212 -40.89 15.92 25.08
N CYS A 213 -40.75 17.06 24.38
CA CYS A 213 -41.62 18.20 24.60
C CYS A 213 -43.00 17.97 23.96
N PRO A 214 -44.09 17.82 24.73
CA PRO A 214 -45.42 17.54 24.18
C PRO A 214 -45.98 18.71 23.36
N ARG A 215 -45.49 19.92 23.60
CA ARG A 215 -45.88 21.15 22.90
C ARG A 215 -44.94 21.52 21.75
N LYS A 216 -43.89 20.73 21.51
CA LYS A 216 -42.84 21.00 20.50
C LYS A 216 -42.25 22.41 20.64
N ALA A 217 -42.05 22.86 21.88
CA ALA A 217 -41.46 24.15 22.21
C ALA A 217 -39.94 24.20 21.97
N TRP A 218 -39.33 23.10 21.53
CA TRP A 218 -37.92 23.05 21.11
C TRP A 218 -37.85 22.60 19.66
N LYS A 219 -37.09 23.34 18.84
CA LYS A 219 -36.80 23.00 17.44
C LYS A 219 -35.29 22.81 17.27
N MET A 220 -34.89 21.80 16.51
CA MET A 220 -33.48 21.62 16.17
C MET A 220 -33.14 22.41 14.91
N SER A 221 -32.09 23.22 14.96
CA SER A 221 -31.55 24.01 13.84
C SER A 221 -30.08 23.71 13.60
#